data_AF-A0A7R7AMQ5-F1
#
_entry.id   AF-A0A7R7AMQ5-F1
#
_cell.length_a   1.000
_cell.length_b   1.000
_cell.length_c   1.000
_cell.angle_alpha   90.00
_cell.angle_beta   90.00
_cell.angle_gamma   90.00
#
_symmetry.space_group_name_H-M   'P 1'
#
loop_
_entity.id
_entity.type
_entity.pdbx_description
1 polymer ?
#
loop_
_entity_poly.entity_id
_entity_poly.type
_entity_poly.pdbx_seq_one_letter_code
_entity_poly.pdbx_strand_id
1 'polypeptide(L)'
;MESSSILTTLVMCGLMGMLGQGIRAAVGLKSSATLSAQNPGQQAQFDAAYFALSLMIGFIAGVLAGIVLGLNTLIKIDPSDPKLLVGLAASGYAGTDFIENAFTNVIPRLSTSTGSASGQGGAQSRIALQSSARTEGLSTSSPVTDNATPSPFAGLVAALKIAAPRVNTVAWGPALTAAFSKFDISTDRRMAAAVGQFLVEAGAGFQELVENLNYTSAERLVEIFPSKFATVAAAEPYVGKPEAIGNRVYADRLGNGDESSGDGWRFRGRGLIQITGRDEYKELGDILGITPEEAATYCESIEGAAMSGSWYLSSRGCLVLADSWLINNITRRVNGSAMVGANQRLSYSNSMLKALGGI
;
A
#
# COMPACT_ATOMS: atom_id res chain seq x y z
N MET A 1 30.74 26.83 27.05
CA MET A 1 29.32 26.92 27.43
C MET A 1 28.39 26.43 26.31
N GLU A 2 28.70 26.63 25.04
CA GLU A 2 27.82 26.21 23.92
C GLU A 2 27.66 24.69 23.75
N SER A 3 28.69 23.88 24.04
CA SER A 3 28.59 22.42 23.90
C SER A 3 27.61 21.79 24.90
N SER A 4 27.45 22.40 26.08
CA SER A 4 26.54 21.91 27.12
C SER A 4 25.08 22.21 26.80
N SER A 5 24.78 23.30 26.07
CA SER A 5 23.41 23.62 25.65
C SER A 5 22.95 22.70 24.53
N ILE A 6 23.81 22.40 23.55
CA ILE A 6 23.48 21.50 22.43
C ILE A 6 23.14 20.08 22.93
N LEU A 7 23.96 19.54 23.83
CA LEU A 7 23.72 18.20 24.38
C LEU A 7 22.39 18.15 25.16
N THR A 8 22.09 19.18 25.95
CA THR A 8 20.84 19.29 26.72
C THR A 8 19.64 19.36 25.80
N THR A 9 19.71 20.15 24.72
CA THR A 9 18.64 20.26 23.73
C THR A 9 18.42 18.93 23.00
N LEU A 10 19.49 18.22 22.60
CA LEU A 10 19.35 16.92 21.92
C LEU A 10 18.72 15.86 22.82
N VAL A 11 19.11 15.80 24.09
CA VAL A 11 18.49 14.89 25.07
C VAL A 11 17.00 15.23 25.23
N MET A 12 16.66 16.52 25.30
CA MET A 12 15.27 16.97 25.36
C MET A 12 14.50 16.59 24.09
N CYS A 13 15.11 16.69 22.92
CA CYS A 13 14.48 16.23 21.68
C CYS A 13 14.17 14.73 21.71
N GLY A 14 15.11 13.93 22.20
CA GLY A 14 14.87 12.50 22.41
C GLY A 14 13.74 12.23 23.41
N LEU A 15 13.69 12.94 24.54
CA LEU A 15 12.62 12.76 25.53
C LEU A 15 11.24 13.12 24.95
N MET A 16 11.13 14.15 24.11
CA MET A 16 9.88 14.47 23.41
C MET A 16 9.50 13.41 22.38
N GLY A 17 10.47 12.83 21.67
CA GLY A 17 10.23 11.71 20.78
C GLY A 17 9.72 10.46 21.52
N MET A 18 10.31 10.15 22.68
CA MET A 18 9.86 9.09 23.58
C MET A 18 8.43 9.34 24.09
N LEU A 19 8.10 10.57 24.46
CA LEU A 19 6.76 10.97 24.89
C LEU A 19 5.72 10.75 23.78
N GLY A 20 6.02 11.14 22.54
CA GLY A 20 5.16 10.91 21.38
C GLY A 20 4.86 9.42 21.16
N GLN A 21 5.89 8.57 21.29
CA GLN A 21 5.71 7.12 21.18
C GLN A 21 4.94 6.52 22.37
N GLY A 22 5.11 7.06 23.57
CA GLY A 22 4.33 6.67 24.74
C GLY A 22 2.83 6.96 24.58
N ILE A 23 2.48 8.12 24.02
CA ILE A 23 1.09 8.48 23.69
C ILE A 23 0.52 7.50 22.66
N ARG A 24 1.28 7.18 21.61
CA ARG A 24 0.87 6.21 20.58
C ARG A 24 0.59 4.83 21.16
N ALA A 25 1.48 4.33 22.02
CA ALA A 25 1.30 3.05 22.68
C ALA A 25 0.06 3.04 23.59
N ALA A 26 -0.20 4.11 24.34
CA ALA A 26 -1.39 4.23 25.18
C ALA A 26 -2.70 4.22 24.36
N VAL A 27 -2.73 4.93 23.23
CA VAL A 27 -3.86 4.90 22.28
C VAL A 27 -4.04 3.51 21.66
N GLY A 28 -2.95 2.84 21.32
CA GLY A 28 -2.95 1.45 20.83
C GLY A 28 -3.51 0.46 21.86
N LEU A 29 -3.14 0.60 23.13
CA LEU A 29 -3.69 -0.22 24.22
C LEU A 29 -5.19 0.01 24.39
N LYS A 30 -5.68 1.26 24.34
CA LYS A 30 -7.12 1.56 24.40
C LYS A 30 -7.89 0.97 23.21
N SER A 31 -7.33 1.05 22.01
CA SER A 31 -7.89 0.42 20.82
C SER A 31 -7.96 -1.11 20.98
N SER A 32 -6.86 -1.73 21.44
CA SER A 32 -6.82 -3.18 21.68
C SER A 32 -7.77 -3.65 22.78
N ALA A 33 -7.94 -2.87 23.86
CA ALA A 33 -8.90 -3.15 24.92
C ALA A 33 -10.36 -3.06 24.43
N THR A 34 -10.63 -2.11 23.51
CA THR A 34 -11.94 -2.00 22.85
C THR A 34 -12.18 -3.19 21.91
N LEU A 35 -11.13 -3.67 21.23
CA LEU A 35 -11.17 -4.84 20.36
C LEU A 35 -11.37 -6.15 21.15
N SER A 36 -10.72 -6.29 22.32
CA SER A 36 -10.89 -7.43 23.22
C SER A 36 -12.26 -7.42 23.92
N ALA A 37 -12.88 -6.25 24.12
CA ALA A 37 -14.26 -6.14 24.59
C ALA A 37 -15.29 -6.59 23.53
N GLN A 38 -14.95 -6.46 22.24
CA GLN A 38 -15.78 -6.94 21.11
C GLN A 38 -15.55 -8.43 20.80
N ASN A 39 -14.40 -9.00 21.16
CA ASN A 39 -14.05 -10.40 20.92
C ASN A 39 -13.43 -11.06 22.16
N PRO A 40 -14.23 -11.76 23.00
CA PRO A 40 -13.78 -12.31 24.29
C PRO A 40 -12.69 -13.39 24.25
N GLY A 41 -12.21 -13.80 23.06
CA GLY A 41 -11.23 -14.86 22.86
C GLY A 41 -9.81 -14.40 22.46
N GLN A 42 -9.61 -13.11 22.20
CA GLN A 42 -8.29 -12.55 21.86
C GLN A 42 -7.90 -11.47 22.87
N GLN A 43 -7.26 -11.89 23.96
CA GLN A 43 -6.58 -10.96 24.86
C GLN A 43 -5.23 -10.61 24.25
N ALA A 44 -5.04 -9.34 23.90
CA ALA A 44 -3.72 -8.83 23.53
C ALA A 44 -2.83 -8.86 24.77
N GLN A 45 -1.83 -9.74 24.79
CA GLN A 45 -0.86 -9.81 25.89
C GLN A 45 0.10 -8.63 25.79
N PHE A 46 0.19 -7.82 26.85
CA PHE A 46 1.14 -6.71 26.91
C PHE A 46 2.57 -7.24 27.06
N ASP A 47 3.44 -6.92 26.10
CA ASP A 47 4.86 -7.24 26.18
C ASP A 47 5.69 -6.00 26.55
N ALA A 48 6.18 -6.00 27.79
CA ALA A 48 6.96 -4.91 28.35
C ALA A 48 8.31 -4.69 27.63
N ALA A 49 8.91 -5.74 27.04
CA ALA A 49 10.18 -5.64 26.34
C ALA A 49 10.02 -4.93 24.99
N TYR A 50 8.97 -5.28 24.23
CA TYR A 50 8.63 -4.56 22.99
C TYR A 50 8.21 -3.12 23.28
N PHE A 51 7.49 -2.88 24.37
CA PHE A 51 7.14 -1.52 24.78
C PHE A 51 8.39 -0.68 25.07
N ALA A 52 9.34 -1.18 25.86
CA ALA A 52 10.59 -0.49 26.15
C ALA A 52 11.44 -0.24 24.89
N LEU A 53 11.51 -1.21 23.99
CA LEU A 53 12.20 -1.06 22.71
C LEU A 53 11.54 0.05 21.86
N SER A 54 10.22 0.11 21.82
CA SER A 54 9.49 1.14 21.09
C SER A 54 9.78 2.54 21.63
N LEU A 55 9.85 2.71 22.96
CA LEU A 55 10.21 3.98 23.60
C LEU A 55 11.64 4.43 23.26
N MET A 56 12.59 3.49 23.15
CA MET A 56 13.94 3.80 22.67
C MET A 56 13.95 4.28 21.22
N ILE A 57 13.13 3.67 20.34
CA ILE A 57 13.00 4.10 18.95
C ILE A 57 12.42 5.52 18.89
N GLY A 58 11.42 5.82 19.72
CA GLY A 58 10.88 7.17 19.86
C GLY A 58 11.93 8.19 20.30
N PHE A 59 12.81 7.82 21.23
CA PHE A 59 13.92 8.66 21.65
C PHE A 59 14.90 8.97 20.51
N ILE A 60 15.30 7.95 19.75
CA ILE A 60 16.21 8.11 18.62
C ILE A 60 15.58 9.00 17.53
N ALA A 61 14.28 8.80 17.24
CA ALA A 61 13.54 9.64 16.30
C ALA A 61 13.55 11.12 16.70
N GLY A 62 13.30 11.41 17.98
CA GLY A 62 13.33 12.75 18.52
C GLY A 62 14.71 13.40 18.39
N VAL A 63 15.79 12.68 18.70
CA VAL A 63 17.17 13.17 18.53
C VAL A 63 17.47 13.49 17.06
N LEU A 64 17.11 12.60 16.14
CA LEU A 64 17.33 12.80 14.70
C LEU A 64 16.54 14.01 14.16
N ALA A 65 15.28 14.17 14.58
CA ALA A 65 14.48 15.33 14.23
C ALA A 65 15.12 16.63 14.73
N GLY A 66 15.65 16.63 15.96
CA GLY A 66 16.42 17.75 16.50
C GLY A 66 17.63 18.09 15.64
N ILE A 67 18.39 17.10 15.18
CA ILE A 67 19.57 17.29 14.33
C ILE A 67 19.19 17.87 12.96
N VAL A 68 18.09 17.40 12.35
CA VAL A 68 17.60 17.87 11.04
C VAL A 68 17.19 19.34 11.07
N LEU A 69 16.68 19.85 12.20
CA LEU A 69 16.34 21.27 12.37
C LEU A 69 17.58 22.20 12.39
N GLY A 70 18.79 21.63 12.46
CA GLY A 70 20.06 22.34 12.33
C GLY A 70 20.59 22.91 13.66
N LEU A 71 21.91 22.86 13.82
CA LEU A 71 22.64 23.28 15.04
C LEU A 71 22.39 24.75 15.43
N ASN A 72 22.21 25.64 14.45
CA ASN A 72 21.95 27.06 14.70
C ASN A 72 20.52 27.34 15.22
N THR A 73 19.58 26.43 14.94
CA THR A 73 18.19 26.49 15.43
C THR A 73 18.11 25.83 16.81
N LEU A 74 18.81 24.71 17.02
CA LEU A 74 18.92 23.98 18.30
C LEU A 74 19.40 24.85 19.48
N ILE A 75 20.33 25.78 19.23
CA ILE A 75 20.86 26.68 20.27
C ILE A 75 19.84 27.77 20.66
N LYS A 76 18.82 28.01 19.81
CA LYS A 76 17.76 29.00 20.02
C LYS A 76 16.42 28.40 20.45
N ILE A 77 16.36 27.09 20.65
CA ILE A 77 15.13 26.42 21.11
C ILE A 77 14.86 26.87 22.54
N ASP A 78 13.78 27.64 22.71
CA ASP A 78 13.22 27.94 24.02
C ASP A 78 12.48 26.70 24.53
N PRO A 79 12.91 26.08 25.65
CA PRO A 79 12.23 24.93 26.25
C PRO A 79 10.78 25.20 26.66
N SER A 80 10.38 26.47 26.69
CA SER A 80 9.07 26.95 27.11
C SER A 80 8.08 27.09 25.95
N ASP A 81 8.48 26.88 24.69
CA ASP A 81 7.60 27.03 23.52
C ASP A 81 6.79 25.74 23.26
N PRO A 82 5.48 25.73 23.57
CA PRO A 82 4.65 24.54 23.40
C PRO A 82 4.48 24.12 21.93
N LYS A 83 4.66 25.02 20.96
CA LYS A 83 4.50 24.67 19.53
C LYS A 83 5.66 23.80 19.03
N LEU A 84 6.88 24.12 19.45
CA LEU A 84 8.07 23.33 19.16
C LEU A 84 8.03 21.97 19.86
N LEU A 85 7.58 21.94 21.11
CA LEU A 85 7.40 20.69 21.87
C LEU A 85 6.37 19.76 21.22
N VAL A 86 5.24 20.31 20.77
CA VAL A 86 4.21 19.54 20.07
C VAL A 86 4.69 19.05 18.71
N GLY A 87 5.42 19.87 17.94
CA GLY A 87 5.99 19.46 16.66
C GLY A 87 7.01 18.32 16.81
N LEU A 88 7.82 18.36 17.87
CA LEU A 88 8.82 17.34 18.16
C LEU A 88 8.20 16.04 18.70
N ALA A 89 7.17 16.16 19.56
CA ALA A 89 6.37 15.01 20.00
C ALA A 89 5.62 14.36 18.81
N ALA A 90 5.10 15.16 17.87
CA ALA A 90 4.50 14.67 16.63
C ALA A 90 5.52 13.96 15.73
N SER A 91 6.77 14.42 15.69
CA SER A 91 7.86 13.72 14.99
C SER A 91 8.21 12.38 15.63
N GLY A 92 8.09 12.24 16.96
CA GLY A 92 8.20 10.95 17.64
C GLY A 92 7.01 10.03 17.36
N TYR A 93 5.80 10.59 17.29
CA TYR A 93 4.58 9.86 16.96
C TYR A 93 4.59 9.30 15.51
N ALA A 94 5.10 10.09 14.55
CA ALA A 94 5.12 9.74 13.13
C ALA A 94 6.44 9.11 12.65
N GLY A 95 7.58 9.46 13.25
CA GLY A 95 8.92 9.07 12.82
C GLY A 95 9.39 7.69 13.29
N THR A 96 8.73 7.10 14.29
CA THR A 96 9.05 5.75 14.77
C THR A 96 8.80 4.68 13.71
N ASP A 97 7.79 4.85 12.85
CA ASP A 97 7.51 3.93 11.73
C ASP A 97 8.63 3.90 10.68
N PHE A 98 9.35 5.02 10.53
CA PHE A 98 10.48 5.12 9.62
C PHE A 98 11.72 4.40 10.20
N ILE A 99 11.97 4.54 11.50
CA ILE A 99 13.15 3.98 12.17
C ILE A 99 12.96 2.51 12.51
N GLU A 100 11.76 2.08 12.91
CA GLU A 100 11.46 0.67 13.20
C GLU A 100 11.61 -0.19 11.94
N ASN A 101 11.19 0.35 10.78
CA ASN A 101 11.44 -0.26 9.46
C ASN A 101 12.92 -0.21 9.04
N ALA A 102 13.69 0.79 9.47
CA ALA A 102 15.13 0.83 9.22
C ALA A 102 15.89 -0.18 10.10
N PHE A 103 15.50 -0.34 11.38
CA PHE A 103 16.16 -1.23 12.34
C PHE A 103 15.85 -2.71 12.12
N THR A 104 14.64 -3.06 11.69
CA THR A 104 14.32 -4.45 11.29
C THR A 104 15.11 -4.92 10.07
N ASN A 105 15.64 -4.00 9.26
CA ASN A 105 16.50 -4.31 8.12
C ASN A 105 18.01 -4.35 8.46
N VAL A 106 18.43 -3.95 9.67
CA VAL A 106 19.85 -3.75 10.02
C VAL A 106 20.37 -4.72 11.09
N ILE A 107 19.52 -5.41 11.86
CA ILE A 107 19.97 -6.43 12.82
C ILE A 107 19.75 -7.85 12.24
N PRO A 108 20.82 -8.61 11.92
CA PRO A 108 20.66 -10.03 11.64
C PRO A 108 20.22 -10.75 12.90
N ARG A 109 19.20 -11.61 12.79
CA ARG A 109 18.83 -12.55 13.84
C ARG A 109 20.07 -13.36 14.23
N LEU A 110 20.51 -13.23 15.48
CA LEU A 110 21.50 -14.13 16.07
C LEU A 110 20.91 -15.54 16.16
N SER A 111 21.25 -16.38 15.18
CA SER A 111 21.13 -17.84 15.27
C SER A 111 22.17 -18.50 14.37
N THR A 112 23.28 -18.93 14.99
CA THR A 112 24.16 -20.06 14.67
C THR A 112 24.06 -20.74 13.30
N SER A 113 25.10 -20.59 12.45
CA SER A 113 25.94 -21.70 11.93
C SER A 113 26.90 -21.22 10.81
N THR A 114 28.21 -21.39 11.06
CA THR A 114 29.33 -21.70 10.15
C THR A 114 29.29 -21.35 8.64
N GLY A 115 30.31 -20.61 8.16
CA GLY A 115 30.86 -20.81 6.81
C GLY A 115 31.38 -19.60 6.00
N SER A 116 32.61 -19.16 6.29
CA SER A 116 33.70 -18.67 5.37
C SER A 116 33.46 -17.73 4.16
N ALA A 117 34.17 -16.59 4.20
CA ALA A 117 35.05 -15.97 3.16
C ALA A 117 34.41 -15.36 1.87
N SER A 118 34.87 -14.28 1.21
CA SER A 118 35.91 -13.23 1.40
C SER A 118 35.95 -12.33 0.12
N GLY A 119 36.33 -11.05 0.23
CA GLY A 119 36.90 -10.20 -0.87
C GLY A 119 36.03 -9.01 -1.31
N GLN A 120 36.29 -7.74 -0.93
CA GLN A 120 37.26 -6.75 -1.49
C GLN A 120 37.14 -6.56 -3.02
N GLY A 121 37.09 -5.36 -3.64
CA GLY A 121 37.24 -3.97 -3.21
C GLY A 121 37.42 -3.04 -4.43
N GLY A 122 37.22 -1.72 -4.25
CA GLY A 122 37.94 -0.61 -4.95
C GLY A 122 37.38 -0.13 -6.30
N ALA A 123 36.97 1.15 -6.46
CA ALA A 123 37.78 2.38 -6.61
C ALA A 123 37.71 2.90 -8.07
N GLN A 124 37.00 4.02 -8.31
CA GLN A 124 37.53 5.37 -8.58
C GLN A 124 37.81 5.68 -10.08
N SER A 125 37.15 6.73 -10.60
CA SER A 125 37.81 7.99 -11.05
C SER A 125 38.05 8.03 -12.57
N ARG A 126 37.98 9.12 -13.35
CA ARG A 126 37.54 10.53 -13.31
C ARG A 126 38.07 11.13 -14.66
N ILE A 127 37.63 12.35 -15.04
CA ILE A 127 38.29 13.32 -15.98
C ILE A 127 37.98 13.11 -17.49
N ALA A 128 37.87 14.09 -18.39
CA ALA A 128 37.37 15.48 -18.50
C ALA A 128 37.93 16.07 -19.84
N LEU A 129 37.23 17.07 -20.41
CA LEU A 129 37.75 18.18 -21.26
C LEU A 129 38.27 17.83 -22.69
N GLN A 130 38.15 18.63 -23.76
CA GLN A 130 37.43 19.86 -24.16
C GLN A 130 37.84 20.19 -25.62
N SER A 131 37.16 21.19 -26.23
CA SER A 131 37.61 22.04 -27.37
C SER A 131 37.26 21.55 -28.78
N SER A 132 36.96 22.36 -29.81
CA SER A 132 36.67 23.80 -30.00
C SER A 132 36.38 23.99 -31.51
N ALA A 133 35.48 24.90 -31.91
CA ALA A 133 35.65 25.89 -33.00
C ALA A 133 34.33 26.42 -33.58
N ARG A 134 34.32 27.75 -33.77
CA ARG A 134 33.32 28.67 -34.35
C ARG A 134 32.94 28.36 -35.81
N THR A 135 31.74 28.78 -36.25
CA THR A 135 31.50 29.95 -37.13
C THR A 135 29.99 30.24 -37.24
N GLU A 136 29.66 31.52 -37.39
CA GLU A 136 28.35 32.18 -37.33
C GLU A 136 27.38 31.86 -38.48
N GLY A 137 26.07 32.04 -38.24
CA GLY A 137 25.12 32.29 -39.32
C GLY A 137 23.65 31.92 -39.05
N LEU A 138 22.84 32.95 -38.84
CA LEU A 138 21.42 33.05 -39.22
C LEU A 138 20.35 32.41 -38.32
N SER A 139 19.68 33.32 -37.59
CA SER A 139 18.42 33.18 -36.87
C SER A 139 17.30 32.58 -37.73
N THR A 140 16.84 31.40 -37.34
CA THR A 140 15.44 30.97 -37.46
C THR A 140 15.06 30.26 -36.16
N SER A 141 14.00 30.76 -35.51
CA SER A 141 13.46 30.17 -34.29
C SER A 141 12.85 28.80 -34.57
N SER A 142 13.37 27.77 -33.92
CA SER A 142 12.81 26.41 -33.84
C SER A 142 13.29 25.76 -32.53
N PRO A 143 12.58 24.72 -32.06
CA PRO A 143 12.08 24.64 -30.69
C PRO A 143 13.13 24.25 -29.68
N VAL A 144 12.92 24.72 -28.44
CA VAL A 144 13.57 24.23 -27.24
C VAL A 144 13.37 22.72 -27.19
N THR A 145 14.46 21.96 -27.36
CA THR A 145 14.50 20.54 -27.00
C THR A 145 14.46 20.48 -25.48
N ASP A 146 13.25 20.33 -24.92
CA ASP A 146 13.09 19.88 -23.56
C ASP A 146 13.76 18.51 -23.44
N ASN A 147 14.79 18.42 -22.60
CA ASN A 147 15.24 17.15 -22.05
C ASN A 147 14.10 16.62 -21.17
N ALA A 148 13.08 16.02 -21.80
CA ALA A 148 11.97 15.40 -21.11
C ALA A 148 12.52 14.21 -20.30
N THR A 149 12.45 14.31 -18.98
CA THR A 149 12.64 13.17 -18.09
C THR A 149 11.78 12.02 -18.62
N PRO A 150 12.34 10.80 -18.80
CA PRO A 150 11.56 9.68 -19.31
C PRO A 150 10.31 9.48 -18.45
N SER A 151 9.16 9.27 -19.09
CA SER A 151 7.92 8.96 -18.38
C SER A 151 8.16 7.81 -17.39
N PRO A 152 7.70 7.89 -16.13
CA PRO A 152 7.86 6.81 -15.16
C PRO A 152 7.21 5.50 -15.66
N PHE A 153 6.33 5.57 -16.65
CA PHE A 153 5.62 4.44 -17.22
C PHE A 153 6.23 3.90 -18.52
N ALA A 154 7.37 4.45 -18.98
CA ALA A 154 7.97 4.08 -20.28
C ALA A 154 8.27 2.57 -20.41
N GLY A 155 8.58 1.90 -19.29
CA GLY A 155 8.86 0.46 -19.24
C GLY A 155 7.63 -0.44 -19.00
N LEU A 156 6.48 0.11 -18.61
CA LEU A 156 5.35 -0.66 -18.07
C LEU A 156 4.84 -1.72 -19.06
N VAL A 157 4.57 -1.33 -20.30
CA VAL A 157 4.05 -2.24 -21.33
C VAL A 157 5.07 -3.32 -21.70
N ALA A 158 6.34 -2.98 -21.79
CA ALA A 158 7.40 -3.94 -22.07
C ALA A 158 7.55 -4.96 -20.92
N ALA A 159 7.51 -4.47 -19.68
CA ALA A 159 7.57 -5.31 -18.50
C ALA A 159 6.36 -6.26 -18.39
N LEU A 160 5.14 -5.77 -18.66
CA LEU A 160 3.94 -6.61 -18.70
C LEU A 160 4.05 -7.75 -19.71
N LYS A 161 4.60 -7.50 -20.91
CA LYS A 161 4.80 -8.56 -21.92
C LYS A 161 5.73 -9.67 -21.43
N ILE A 162 6.71 -9.34 -20.60
CA ILE A 162 7.69 -10.29 -20.05
C ILE A 162 7.11 -11.02 -18.85
N ALA A 163 6.60 -10.28 -17.87
CA ALA A 163 6.19 -10.82 -16.57
C ALA A 163 4.77 -11.40 -16.57
N ALA A 164 3.90 -10.92 -17.46
CA ALA A 164 2.48 -11.25 -17.53
C ALA A 164 2.01 -11.46 -18.98
N PRO A 165 2.56 -12.47 -19.70
CA PRO A 165 2.38 -12.60 -21.15
C PRO A 165 0.95 -12.87 -21.61
N ARG A 166 0.03 -13.23 -20.70
CA ARG A 166 -1.40 -13.43 -20.99
C ARG A 166 -2.21 -12.14 -20.95
N VAL A 167 -1.66 -11.05 -20.41
CA VAL A 167 -2.33 -9.75 -20.36
C VAL A 167 -2.32 -9.13 -21.77
N ASN A 168 -3.50 -8.72 -22.25
CA ASN A 168 -3.58 -7.93 -23.48
C ASN A 168 -3.01 -6.52 -23.24
N THR A 169 -1.71 -6.35 -23.47
CA THR A 169 -1.02 -5.09 -23.17
C THR A 169 -1.44 -3.93 -24.07
N VAL A 170 -2.08 -4.19 -25.21
CA VAL A 170 -2.60 -3.13 -26.09
C VAL A 170 -3.80 -2.46 -25.43
N ALA A 171 -4.70 -3.24 -24.84
CA ALA A 171 -5.87 -2.72 -24.13
C ALA A 171 -5.50 -2.24 -22.71
N TRP A 172 -4.76 -3.05 -21.95
CA TRP A 172 -4.47 -2.77 -20.54
C TRP A 172 -3.36 -1.74 -20.32
N GLY A 173 -2.42 -1.59 -21.25
CA GLY A 173 -1.29 -0.67 -21.09
C GLY A 173 -1.71 0.79 -20.85
N PRO A 174 -2.56 1.38 -21.73
CA PRO A 174 -3.08 2.72 -21.53
C PRO A 174 -3.92 2.87 -20.26
N ALA A 175 -4.81 1.91 -19.98
CA ALA A 175 -5.68 1.93 -18.80
C ALA A 175 -4.89 1.91 -17.48
N LEU A 176 -3.92 1.00 -17.37
CA LEU A 176 -3.03 0.94 -16.21
C LEU A 176 -2.18 2.20 -16.07
N THR A 177 -1.65 2.73 -17.18
CA THR A 177 -0.85 3.97 -17.15
C THR A 177 -1.68 5.14 -16.62
N ALA A 178 -2.92 5.29 -17.09
CA ALA A 178 -3.81 6.34 -16.62
C ALA A 178 -4.16 6.19 -15.13
N ALA A 179 -4.50 4.97 -14.69
CA ALA A 179 -4.82 4.70 -13.30
C ALA A 179 -3.61 4.87 -12.38
N PHE A 180 -2.44 4.37 -12.78
CA PHE A 180 -1.20 4.49 -12.02
C PHE A 180 -0.75 5.94 -11.88
N SER A 181 -0.89 6.73 -12.94
CA SER A 181 -0.65 8.17 -12.89
C SER A 181 -1.58 8.87 -11.89
N LYS A 182 -2.90 8.58 -11.94
CA LYS A 182 -3.88 9.22 -11.05
C LYS A 182 -3.65 8.92 -9.57
N PHE A 183 -3.19 7.71 -9.24
CA PHE A 183 -3.05 7.22 -7.86
C PHE A 183 -1.61 7.12 -7.35
N ASP A 184 -0.66 7.77 -8.03
CA ASP A 184 0.76 7.80 -7.68
C ASP A 184 1.43 6.42 -7.57
N ILE A 185 1.07 5.51 -8.47
CA ILE A 185 1.74 4.20 -8.65
C ILE A 185 2.86 4.37 -9.67
N SER A 186 3.78 5.29 -9.40
CA SER A 186 4.77 5.79 -10.36
C SER A 186 6.15 5.12 -10.26
N THR A 187 6.46 4.47 -9.13
CA THR A 187 7.76 3.78 -8.94
C THR A 187 7.69 2.34 -9.41
N ASP A 188 8.83 1.77 -9.82
CA ASP A 188 8.91 0.37 -10.25
C ASP A 188 8.39 -0.60 -9.19
N ARG A 189 8.69 -0.33 -7.92
CA ARG A 189 8.20 -1.13 -6.79
C ARG A 189 6.69 -1.05 -6.65
N ARG A 190 6.10 0.14 -6.74
CA ARG A 190 4.63 0.32 -6.67
C ARG A 190 3.93 -0.36 -7.83
N MET A 191 4.43 -0.16 -9.06
CA MET A 191 3.88 -0.81 -10.26
C MET A 191 3.95 -2.33 -10.15
N ALA A 192 5.11 -2.87 -9.75
CA ALA A 192 5.32 -4.30 -9.61
C ALA A 192 4.46 -4.93 -8.49
N ALA A 193 4.35 -4.25 -7.35
CA ALA A 193 3.47 -4.69 -6.26
C ALA A 193 2.00 -4.71 -6.70
N ALA A 194 1.53 -3.65 -7.38
CA ALA A 194 0.16 -3.55 -7.86
C ALA A 194 -0.18 -4.67 -8.87
N VAL A 195 0.63 -4.82 -9.92
CA VAL A 195 0.43 -5.87 -10.94
C VAL A 195 0.45 -7.27 -10.32
N GLY A 196 1.33 -7.54 -9.35
CA GLY A 196 1.38 -8.83 -8.68
C GLY A 196 0.12 -9.17 -7.89
N GLN A 197 -0.55 -8.17 -7.29
CA GLN A 197 -1.86 -8.36 -6.67
C GLN A 197 -2.94 -8.62 -7.74
N PHE A 198 -2.98 -7.78 -8.78
CA PHE A 198 -4.00 -7.87 -9.83
C PHE A 198 -3.97 -9.21 -10.58
N LEU A 199 -2.80 -9.79 -10.81
CA LEU A 199 -2.67 -11.08 -11.51
C LEU A 199 -3.22 -12.26 -10.72
N VAL A 200 -3.33 -12.12 -9.40
CA VAL A 200 -3.95 -13.14 -8.55
C VAL A 200 -5.45 -12.89 -8.40
N GLU A 201 -5.88 -11.63 -8.23
CA GLU A 201 -7.30 -11.31 -8.03
C GLU A 201 -8.14 -11.37 -9.32
N ALA A 202 -7.61 -10.89 -10.45
CA ALA A 202 -8.31 -10.85 -11.73
C ALA A 202 -7.84 -11.93 -12.72
N GLY A 203 -6.98 -12.84 -12.25
CA GLY A 203 -6.36 -13.88 -13.05
C GLY A 203 -5.22 -13.39 -13.95
N ALA A 204 -4.49 -14.35 -14.51
CA ALA A 204 -3.22 -14.11 -15.20
C ALA A 204 -3.32 -13.25 -16.49
N GLY A 205 -4.52 -13.05 -17.03
CA GLY A 205 -4.80 -12.18 -18.19
C GLY A 205 -5.73 -11.02 -17.89
N PHE A 206 -6.05 -10.76 -16.61
CA PHE A 206 -7.06 -9.80 -16.16
C PHE A 206 -8.45 -10.05 -16.74
N GLN A 207 -8.86 -11.31 -16.74
CA GLN A 207 -10.14 -11.77 -17.32
C GLN A 207 -11.26 -11.92 -16.28
N GLU A 208 -10.92 -11.99 -14.99
CA GLU A 208 -11.88 -12.22 -13.89
C GLU A 208 -12.28 -10.88 -13.25
N LEU A 209 -13.00 -10.06 -14.01
CA LEU A 209 -13.34 -8.69 -13.60
C LEU A 209 -14.66 -8.57 -12.86
N VAL A 210 -15.55 -9.56 -12.93
CA VAL A 210 -16.90 -9.47 -12.35
C VAL A 210 -17.25 -10.82 -11.73
N GLU A 211 -17.67 -10.80 -10.46
CA GLU A 211 -18.20 -12.02 -9.86
C GLU A 211 -19.55 -12.38 -10.47
N ASN A 212 -19.74 -13.67 -10.78
CA ASN A 212 -20.94 -14.16 -11.46
C ASN A 212 -21.99 -14.76 -10.50
N LEU A 213 -21.60 -15.15 -9.28
CA LEU A 213 -22.42 -15.78 -8.24
C LEU A 213 -23.35 -16.91 -8.75
N ASN A 214 -22.94 -17.63 -9.80
CA ASN A 214 -23.77 -18.65 -10.42
C ASN A 214 -23.59 -20.01 -9.73
N TYR A 215 -24.35 -20.23 -8.65
CA TYR A 215 -24.37 -21.50 -7.92
C TYR A 215 -25.57 -22.35 -8.32
N THR A 216 -25.32 -23.57 -8.79
CA THR A 216 -26.34 -24.50 -9.31
C THR A 216 -26.70 -25.64 -8.36
N SER A 217 -26.17 -25.63 -7.12
CA SER A 217 -26.49 -26.61 -6.08
C SER A 217 -26.76 -25.90 -4.76
N ALA A 218 -27.84 -26.31 -4.08
CA ALA A 218 -28.21 -25.81 -2.76
C ALA A 218 -27.20 -26.25 -1.69
N GLU A 219 -26.67 -27.46 -1.80
CA GLU A 219 -25.60 -27.98 -0.93
C GLU A 219 -24.36 -27.09 -1.02
N ARG A 220 -23.98 -26.70 -2.24
CA ARG A 220 -22.83 -25.80 -2.46
C ARG A 220 -23.06 -24.41 -1.86
N LEU A 221 -24.28 -23.89 -1.93
CA LEU A 221 -24.64 -22.60 -1.32
C LEU A 221 -24.53 -22.65 0.21
N VAL A 222 -24.98 -23.74 0.84
CA VAL A 222 -24.83 -23.95 2.29
C VAL A 222 -23.36 -24.12 2.68
N GLU A 223 -22.57 -24.83 1.88
CA GLU A 223 -21.13 -25.03 2.12
C GLU A 223 -20.35 -23.71 2.07
N ILE A 224 -20.64 -22.85 1.08
CA ILE A 224 -19.88 -21.62 0.84
C ILE A 224 -20.39 -20.46 1.69
N PHE A 225 -21.69 -20.37 1.93
CA PHE A 225 -22.31 -19.31 2.72
C PHE A 225 -23.16 -19.85 3.88
N PRO A 226 -22.56 -20.62 4.81
CA PRO A 226 -23.29 -21.26 5.91
C PRO A 226 -24.00 -20.24 6.82
N SER A 227 -23.48 -19.02 6.92
CA SER A 227 -24.11 -17.94 7.69
C SER A 227 -25.35 -17.33 7.03
N LYS A 228 -25.56 -17.56 5.72
CA LYS A 228 -26.67 -17.01 4.93
C LYS A 228 -27.67 -18.07 4.51
N PHE A 229 -27.21 -19.32 4.37
CA PHE A 229 -28.00 -20.50 4.07
C PHE A 229 -27.75 -21.57 5.13
N ALA A 230 -28.63 -21.64 6.13
CA ALA A 230 -28.49 -22.59 7.24
C ALA A 230 -28.85 -24.04 6.85
N THR A 231 -29.69 -24.23 5.84
CA THR A 231 -30.16 -25.54 5.38
C THR A 231 -30.30 -25.58 3.87
N VAL A 232 -30.22 -26.78 3.28
CA VAL A 232 -30.43 -27.00 1.84
C VAL A 232 -31.82 -26.49 1.43
N ALA A 233 -32.85 -26.77 2.23
CA ALA A 233 -34.21 -26.28 1.97
C ALA A 233 -34.31 -24.75 1.91
N ALA A 234 -33.51 -24.02 2.71
CA ALA A 234 -33.46 -22.55 2.65
C ALA A 234 -32.66 -22.02 1.45
N ALA A 235 -31.71 -22.80 0.92
CA ALA A 235 -30.90 -22.44 -0.24
C ALA A 235 -31.58 -22.79 -1.57
N GLU A 236 -32.42 -23.81 -1.61
CA GLU A 236 -33.12 -24.29 -2.82
C GLU A 236 -33.75 -23.17 -3.66
N PRO A 237 -34.44 -22.17 -3.08
CA PRO A 237 -35.07 -21.10 -3.86
C PRO A 237 -34.07 -20.19 -4.60
N TYR A 238 -32.79 -20.22 -4.24
CA TYR A 238 -31.72 -19.37 -4.76
C TYR A 238 -30.88 -20.05 -5.84
N VAL A 239 -31.02 -21.38 -6.01
CA VAL A 239 -30.24 -22.15 -6.98
C VAL A 239 -30.44 -21.61 -8.40
N GLY A 240 -29.34 -21.32 -9.09
CA GLY A 240 -29.33 -20.77 -10.44
C GLY A 240 -29.84 -19.33 -10.54
N LYS A 241 -29.97 -18.60 -9.40
CA LYS A 241 -30.43 -17.21 -9.35
C LYS A 241 -29.34 -16.30 -8.80
N PRO A 242 -28.31 -15.96 -9.60
CA PRO A 242 -27.13 -15.25 -9.13
C PRO A 242 -27.45 -13.88 -8.51
N GLU A 243 -28.43 -13.16 -9.05
CA GLU A 243 -28.90 -11.89 -8.47
C GLU A 243 -29.51 -12.06 -7.08
N ALA A 244 -30.40 -13.05 -6.90
CA ALA A 244 -30.97 -13.35 -5.60
C ALA A 244 -29.89 -13.80 -4.60
N ILE A 245 -28.92 -14.60 -5.06
CA ILE A 245 -27.78 -15.03 -4.24
C ILE A 245 -26.98 -13.81 -3.79
N GLY A 246 -26.60 -12.92 -4.70
CA GLY A 246 -25.82 -11.71 -4.37
C GLY A 246 -26.55 -10.79 -3.41
N ASN A 247 -27.84 -10.54 -3.65
CA ASN A 247 -28.67 -9.73 -2.78
C ASN A 247 -28.70 -10.27 -1.35
N ARG A 248 -28.81 -11.59 -1.17
CA ARG A 248 -28.82 -12.21 0.15
C ARG A 248 -27.45 -12.24 0.83
N VAL A 249 -26.42 -12.63 0.08
CA VAL A 249 -25.05 -12.79 0.61
C VAL A 249 -24.51 -11.45 1.11
N TYR A 250 -24.78 -10.38 0.37
CA TYR A 250 -24.26 -9.05 0.67
C TYR A 250 -25.27 -8.08 1.31
N ALA A 251 -26.48 -8.53 1.66
CA ALA A 251 -27.45 -7.73 2.41
C ALA A 251 -26.88 -7.23 3.74
N ASP A 252 -27.24 -6.00 4.08
CA ASP A 252 -26.95 -5.30 5.35
C ASP A 252 -25.46 -5.21 5.70
N ARG A 253 -24.59 -5.12 4.67
CA ARG A 253 -23.14 -5.09 4.82
C ARG A 253 -22.51 -4.12 3.82
N LEU A 254 -21.37 -3.54 4.19
CA LEU A 254 -20.56 -2.70 3.29
C LEU A 254 -21.38 -1.54 2.65
N GLY A 255 -22.30 -0.98 3.42
CA GLY A 255 -23.22 0.08 2.99
C GLY A 255 -24.43 -0.39 2.19
N ASN A 256 -24.52 -1.68 1.85
CA ASN A 256 -25.67 -2.22 1.13
C ASN A 256 -26.92 -2.21 2.01
N GLY A 257 -28.08 -1.96 1.39
CA GLY A 257 -29.38 -2.17 2.01
C GLY A 257 -29.71 -3.66 2.24
N ASP A 258 -30.97 -3.90 2.59
CA ASP A 258 -31.50 -5.25 2.79
C ASP A 258 -31.53 -6.07 1.48
N GLU A 259 -31.88 -7.35 1.57
CA GLU A 259 -31.96 -8.24 0.40
C GLU A 259 -32.91 -7.72 -0.69
N SER A 260 -33.94 -6.94 -0.34
CA SER A 260 -34.94 -6.42 -1.29
C SER A 260 -34.47 -5.19 -2.07
N SER A 261 -33.46 -4.48 -1.55
CA SER A 261 -32.87 -3.29 -2.21
C SER A 261 -32.21 -3.57 -3.55
N GLY A 262 -31.80 -4.83 -3.79
CA GLY A 262 -30.99 -5.20 -4.95
C GLY A 262 -29.52 -4.79 -4.85
N ASP A 263 -29.09 -4.24 -3.71
CA ASP A 263 -27.74 -3.70 -3.56
C ASP A 263 -26.66 -4.77 -3.59
N GLY A 264 -26.94 -5.95 -3.02
CA GLY A 264 -25.95 -7.01 -2.97
C GLY A 264 -25.51 -7.48 -4.36
N TRP A 265 -26.44 -7.56 -5.33
CA TRP A 265 -26.10 -7.84 -6.72
C TRP A 265 -25.53 -6.63 -7.45
N ARG A 266 -26.09 -5.44 -7.21
CA ARG A 266 -25.68 -4.19 -7.88
C ARG A 266 -24.23 -3.84 -7.55
N PHE A 267 -23.82 -3.98 -6.29
CA PHE A 267 -22.49 -3.67 -5.77
C PHE A 267 -21.67 -4.93 -5.47
N ARG A 268 -21.91 -6.00 -6.23
CA ARG A 268 -21.09 -7.22 -6.23
C ARG A 268 -19.66 -6.93 -6.70
N GLY A 269 -18.72 -7.79 -6.35
CA GLY A 269 -17.29 -7.72 -6.65
C GLY A 269 -16.95 -7.44 -8.10
N ARG A 270 -16.17 -6.36 -8.34
CA ARG A 270 -15.64 -6.01 -9.66
C ARG A 270 -14.23 -5.43 -9.66
N GLY A 271 -13.62 -5.43 -10.84
CA GLY A 271 -12.34 -4.79 -11.14
C GLY A 271 -11.13 -5.63 -10.75
N LEU A 272 -9.93 -5.05 -10.83
CA LEU A 272 -8.68 -5.80 -10.65
C LEU A 272 -8.41 -6.28 -9.21
N ILE A 273 -9.16 -5.78 -8.23
CA ILE A 273 -9.06 -6.15 -6.80
C ILE A 273 -10.41 -6.67 -6.26
N GLN A 274 -11.45 -6.76 -7.10
CA GLN A 274 -12.79 -7.19 -6.66
C GLN A 274 -13.36 -6.31 -5.53
N ILE A 275 -13.36 -4.99 -5.71
CA ILE A 275 -14.02 -4.08 -4.75
C ILE A 275 -15.51 -4.42 -4.67
N THR A 276 -16.08 -4.40 -3.45
CA THR A 276 -17.43 -4.93 -3.18
C THR A 276 -18.14 -4.03 -2.16
N GLY A 277 -19.44 -3.84 -2.35
CA GLY A 277 -20.30 -3.08 -1.43
C GLY A 277 -20.45 -1.61 -1.82
N ARG A 278 -21.64 -1.06 -1.54
CA ARG A 278 -22.02 0.33 -1.86
C ARG A 278 -21.01 1.35 -1.35
N ASP A 279 -20.45 1.16 -0.16
CA ASP A 279 -19.50 2.10 0.44
C ASP A 279 -18.23 2.25 -0.42
N GLU A 280 -17.64 1.13 -0.89
CA GLU A 280 -16.44 1.16 -1.74
C GLU A 280 -16.72 1.84 -3.09
N TYR A 281 -17.85 1.52 -3.72
CA TYR A 281 -18.25 2.17 -4.98
C TYR A 281 -18.57 3.64 -4.80
N LYS A 282 -19.10 4.04 -3.64
CA LYS A 282 -19.33 5.43 -3.30
C LYS A 282 -18.02 6.19 -3.14
N GLU A 283 -17.07 5.66 -2.38
CA GLU A 283 -15.75 6.30 -2.22
C GLU A 283 -15.03 6.47 -3.57
N LEU A 284 -15.09 5.45 -4.44
CA LEU A 284 -14.54 5.55 -5.78
C LEU A 284 -15.31 6.55 -6.65
N GLY A 285 -16.65 6.51 -6.59
CA GLY A 285 -17.53 7.43 -7.32
C GLY A 285 -17.26 8.89 -6.98
N ASP A 286 -17.11 9.21 -5.70
CA ASP A 286 -16.80 10.56 -5.21
C ASP A 286 -15.47 11.09 -5.78
N ILE A 287 -14.46 10.23 -5.95
CA ILE A 287 -13.15 10.58 -6.56
C ILE A 287 -13.25 10.80 -8.08
N LEU A 288 -14.18 10.11 -8.73
CA LEU A 288 -14.42 10.17 -10.17
C LEU A 288 -15.49 11.20 -10.54
N GLY A 289 -16.22 11.74 -9.58
CA GLY A 289 -17.35 12.65 -9.80
C GLY A 289 -18.58 11.98 -10.39
N ILE A 290 -18.80 10.69 -10.08
CA ILE A 290 -19.92 9.87 -10.58
C ILE A 290 -20.66 9.19 -9.42
N THR A 291 -21.87 8.72 -9.67
CA THR A 291 -22.65 7.99 -8.66
C THR A 291 -22.06 6.61 -8.35
N PRO A 292 -22.36 6.00 -7.19
CA PRO A 292 -21.93 4.64 -6.87
C PRO A 292 -22.38 3.61 -7.93
N GLU A 293 -23.58 3.78 -8.48
CA GLU A 293 -24.15 2.90 -9.50
C GLU A 293 -23.41 3.00 -10.84
N GLU A 294 -23.04 4.23 -11.24
CA GLU A 294 -22.18 4.46 -12.41
C GLU A 294 -20.78 3.90 -12.16
N ALA A 295 -20.21 4.07 -10.96
CA ALA A 295 -18.93 3.50 -10.58
C ALA A 295 -18.94 1.96 -10.65
N ALA A 296 -20.02 1.32 -10.19
CA ALA A 296 -20.20 -0.13 -10.27
C ALA A 296 -20.18 -0.62 -11.72
N THR A 297 -20.92 0.04 -12.60
CA THR A 297 -20.95 -0.29 -14.03
C THR A 297 -19.57 -0.02 -14.68
N TYR A 298 -18.94 1.10 -14.33
CA TYR A 298 -17.62 1.47 -14.85
C TYR A 298 -16.56 0.43 -14.52
N CYS A 299 -16.59 -0.17 -13.33
CA CYS A 299 -15.62 -1.19 -12.91
C CYS A 299 -15.67 -2.50 -13.72
N GLU A 300 -16.69 -2.71 -14.57
CA GLU A 300 -16.74 -3.83 -15.52
C GLU A 300 -15.85 -3.59 -16.75
N SER A 301 -15.52 -2.31 -17.04
CA SER A 301 -14.60 -1.94 -18.12
C SER A 301 -13.13 -2.13 -17.74
N ILE A 302 -12.25 -2.21 -18.73
CA ILE A 302 -10.80 -2.29 -18.54
C ILE A 302 -10.28 -1.05 -17.77
N GLU A 303 -10.76 0.13 -18.16
CA GLU A 303 -10.39 1.40 -17.56
C GLU A 303 -10.85 1.47 -16.10
N GLY A 304 -12.11 1.12 -15.83
CA GLY A 304 -12.64 1.16 -14.47
C GLY A 304 -12.07 0.06 -13.57
N ALA A 305 -11.75 -1.12 -14.11
CA ALA A 305 -11.07 -2.16 -13.38
C ALA A 305 -9.64 -1.74 -12.97
N ALA A 306 -8.90 -1.07 -13.86
CA ALA A 306 -7.60 -0.50 -13.54
C ALA A 306 -7.71 0.64 -12.51
N MET A 307 -8.71 1.50 -12.66
CA MET A 307 -8.97 2.64 -11.79
C MET A 307 -9.30 2.18 -10.36
N SER A 308 -10.26 1.27 -10.20
CA SER A 308 -10.70 0.72 -8.91
C SER A 308 -9.58 -0.01 -8.19
N GLY A 309 -8.83 -0.88 -8.89
CA GLY A 309 -7.71 -1.60 -8.28
C GLY A 309 -6.59 -0.67 -7.81
N SER A 310 -6.25 0.34 -8.61
CA SER A 310 -5.22 1.32 -8.27
C SER A 310 -5.65 2.24 -7.11
N TRP A 311 -6.91 2.68 -7.14
CA TRP A 311 -7.54 3.44 -6.06
C TRP A 311 -7.46 2.68 -4.74
N TYR A 312 -7.89 1.41 -4.71
CA TYR A 312 -7.90 0.60 -3.50
C TYR A 312 -6.49 0.47 -2.90
N LEU A 313 -5.48 0.16 -3.71
CA LEU A 313 -4.11 0.06 -3.20
C LEU A 313 -3.59 1.38 -2.63
N SER A 314 -3.93 2.50 -3.27
CA SER A 314 -3.55 3.83 -2.81
C SER A 314 -4.25 4.20 -1.50
N SER A 315 -5.58 4.06 -1.45
CA SER A 315 -6.41 4.45 -0.29
C SER A 315 -6.19 3.57 0.93
N ARG A 316 -5.78 2.31 0.75
CA ARG A 316 -5.47 1.37 1.85
C ARG A 316 -3.98 1.39 2.22
N GLY A 317 -3.23 2.41 1.80
CA GLY A 317 -1.84 2.66 2.20
C GLY A 317 -0.82 1.65 1.67
N CYS A 318 -1.16 0.89 0.61
CA CYS A 318 -0.30 -0.15 0.07
C CYS A 318 0.93 0.40 -0.65
N LEU A 319 0.93 1.67 -1.05
CA LEU A 319 2.07 2.29 -1.75
C LEU A 319 3.32 2.36 -0.87
N VAL A 320 3.17 2.77 0.38
CA VAL A 320 4.28 2.81 1.36
C VAL A 320 4.83 1.38 1.63
N LEU A 321 3.92 0.39 1.68
CA LEU A 321 4.32 -1.01 1.79
C LEU A 321 5.08 -1.49 0.55
N ALA A 322 4.66 -1.06 -0.64
CA ALA A 322 5.31 -1.40 -1.89
C ALA A 322 6.71 -0.78 -1.98
N ASP A 323 6.86 0.49 -1.57
CA ASP A 323 8.16 1.16 -1.51
C ASP A 323 9.13 0.41 -0.59
N SER A 324 8.62 -0.17 0.50
CA SER A 324 9.37 -1.00 1.45
C SER A 324 9.45 -2.49 1.05
N TRP A 325 8.92 -2.86 -0.11
CA TRP A 325 8.82 -4.24 -0.62
C TRP A 325 8.12 -5.25 0.32
N LEU A 326 7.16 -4.78 1.12
CA LEU A 326 6.38 -5.57 2.07
C LEU A 326 5.15 -6.22 1.41
N ILE A 327 5.36 -7.02 0.37
CA ILE A 327 4.28 -7.62 -0.45
C ILE A 327 3.30 -8.47 0.37
N ASN A 328 3.78 -9.16 1.40
CA ASN A 328 2.93 -9.93 2.31
C ASN A 328 1.97 -9.05 3.11
N ASN A 329 2.38 -7.84 3.48
CA ASN A 329 1.50 -6.89 4.17
C ASN A 329 0.44 -6.33 3.22
N ILE A 330 0.81 -6.07 1.95
CA ILE A 330 -0.15 -5.70 0.90
C ILE A 330 -1.16 -6.83 0.69
N THR A 331 -0.68 -8.07 0.58
CA THR A 331 -1.52 -9.26 0.43
C THR A 331 -2.52 -9.41 1.58
N ARG A 332 -2.09 -9.15 2.82
CA ARG A 332 -2.99 -9.17 3.98
C ARG A 332 -4.06 -8.09 3.91
N ARG A 333 -3.78 -6.92 3.33
CA ARG A 333 -4.77 -5.86 3.13
C ARG A 333 -5.78 -6.21 2.04
N VAL A 334 -5.30 -6.77 0.94
CA VAL A 334 -6.14 -7.15 -0.21
C VAL A 334 -7.01 -8.37 0.08
N ASN A 335 -6.43 -9.44 0.65
CA ASN A 335 -7.11 -10.73 0.81
C ASN A 335 -7.49 -11.05 2.28
N GLY A 336 -7.14 -10.18 3.22
CA GLY A 336 -7.38 -10.43 4.64
C GLY A 336 -6.39 -11.42 5.27
N SER A 337 -6.76 -11.98 6.42
CA SER A 337 -5.89 -12.85 7.23
C SER A 337 -5.53 -14.17 6.57
N ALA A 338 -6.34 -14.64 5.62
CA ALA A 338 -6.13 -15.90 4.91
C ALA A 338 -4.92 -15.85 3.97
N MET A 339 -4.59 -14.66 3.43
CA MET A 339 -3.43 -14.44 2.56
C MET A 339 -3.33 -15.44 1.39
N VAL A 340 -4.47 -15.80 0.80
CA VAL A 340 -4.56 -16.74 -0.31
C VAL A 340 -3.73 -16.21 -1.49
N GLY A 341 -2.87 -17.08 -2.02
CA GLY A 341 -1.98 -16.77 -3.14
C GLY A 341 -0.76 -15.92 -2.79
N ALA A 342 -0.39 -15.73 -1.52
CA ALA A 342 0.76 -14.89 -1.11
C ALA A 342 2.06 -15.18 -1.89
N ASN A 343 2.42 -16.45 -2.04
CA ASN A 343 3.62 -16.85 -2.80
C ASN A 343 3.52 -16.47 -4.29
N GLN A 344 2.33 -16.60 -4.89
CA GLN A 344 2.10 -16.21 -6.28
C GLN A 344 2.18 -14.70 -6.46
N ARG A 345 1.57 -13.93 -5.55
CA ARG A 345 1.64 -12.46 -5.55
C ARG A 345 3.09 -11.98 -5.48
N LEU A 346 3.88 -12.53 -4.54
CA LEU A 346 5.30 -12.22 -4.42
C LEU A 346 6.09 -12.61 -5.68
N SER A 347 5.82 -13.78 -6.25
CA SER A 347 6.48 -14.23 -7.48
C SER A 347 6.17 -13.31 -8.66
N TYR A 348 4.91 -12.92 -8.85
CA TYR A 348 4.51 -12.00 -9.91
C TYR A 348 5.10 -10.60 -9.70
N SER A 349 5.08 -10.09 -8.46
CA SER A 349 5.71 -8.81 -8.13
C SER A 349 7.21 -8.83 -8.40
N ASN A 350 7.94 -9.88 -8.02
CA ASN A 350 9.37 -10.00 -8.32
C ASN A 350 9.64 -10.06 -9.82
N SER A 351 8.85 -10.84 -10.57
CA SER A 351 8.96 -10.93 -12.03
C SER A 351 8.76 -9.56 -12.70
N MET A 352 7.72 -8.84 -12.27
CA MET A 352 7.41 -7.51 -12.78
C MET A 352 8.49 -6.48 -12.43
N LEU A 353 8.99 -6.48 -11.18
CA LEU A 353 10.06 -5.57 -10.75
C LEU A 353 11.34 -5.78 -11.57
N LYS A 354 11.73 -7.05 -11.76
CA LYS A 354 12.88 -7.40 -12.59
C LYS A 354 12.70 -6.93 -14.04
N ALA A 355 11.50 -7.07 -14.59
CA ALA A 355 11.21 -6.66 -15.97
C ALA A 355 11.16 -5.13 -16.15
N LEU A 356 10.86 -4.38 -15.08
CA LEU A 356 10.93 -2.91 -15.06
C LEU A 356 12.37 -2.37 -14.92
N GLY A 357 13.34 -3.23 -14.57
CA GLY A 357 14.74 -2.85 -14.37
C GLY A 357 15.16 -2.71 -12.90
N GLY A 358 14.27 -3.05 -11.96
CA GLY A 358 14.62 -3.13 -10.54
C GLY A 358 15.45 -4.36 -10.22
N ILE A 359 16.62 -4.16 -9.59
CA ILE A 359 17.52 -5.21 -9.09
C ILE A 359 17.20 -5.52 -7.64
#